data_AF-A0AAW1ICD8-F1
#
_entry.id   AF-A0AAW1ICD8-F1
#
_cell.length_a   1.000
_cell.length_b   1.000
_cell.length_c   1.000
_cell.angle_alpha   90.00
_cell.angle_beta   90.00
_cell.angle_gamma   90.00
#
_symmetry.space_group_name_H-M   'P 1'
#
loop_
_entity.id
_entity.type
_entity.pdbx_description
1 polymer ?
#
loop_
_entity_poly.entity_id
_entity_poly.type
_entity_poly.pdbx_seq_one_letter_code
_entity_poly.pdbx_strand_id
1 'polypeptide(L)'
;MRRLRYDKNIKGVSYKTSLAPDESFKSVMFAKRGKLNETLLPKLAYLKSNPIREEKKQHLIDILPYISESLWDFYRNFKTEKDTVDTYPNVSSSEDDEN
;
A
#
# COMPACT_ATOMS: atom_id res chain seq x y z
N MET A 1 17.31 1.08 35.73
CA MET A 1 17.40 0.60 34.33
C MET A 1 16.28 -0.39 34.06
N ARG A 2 15.60 -0.29 32.91
CA ARG A 2 14.49 -1.19 32.53
C ARG A 2 14.99 -2.22 31.51
N ARG A 3 14.59 -3.49 31.66
CA ARG A 3 15.04 -4.60 30.78
C ARG A 3 13.86 -5.14 29.99
N LEU A 4 13.96 -5.09 28.67
CA LEU A 4 12.94 -5.52 27.72
C LEU A 4 13.35 -6.86 27.09
N ARG A 5 12.42 -7.80 27.00
CA ARG A 5 12.55 -9.03 26.21
C ARG A 5 11.45 -9.05 25.14
N TYR A 6 11.88 -9.13 23.90
CA TYR A 6 11.01 -9.29 22.74
C TYR A 6 11.36 -10.61 22.06
N ASP A 7 10.34 -11.43 21.84
CA ASP A 7 10.45 -12.67 21.07
C ASP A 7 9.60 -12.48 19.80
N LYS A 8 10.22 -12.69 18.64
CA LYS A 8 9.58 -12.50 17.33
C LYS A 8 8.40 -13.45 17.12
N ASN A 9 8.36 -14.57 17.84
CA ASN A 9 7.31 -15.58 17.73
C ASN A 9 6.17 -15.37 18.75
N ILE A 10 6.34 -14.45 19.71
CA ILE A 10 5.34 -14.19 20.75
C ILE A 10 4.59 -12.90 20.40
N LYS A 11 3.25 -12.97 20.40
CA LYS A 11 2.36 -11.82 20.17
C LYS A 11 2.29 -10.89 21.40
N GLY A 12 3.44 -10.54 21.95
CA GLY A 12 3.57 -9.79 23.19
C GLY A 12 5.00 -9.39 23.53
N VAL A 13 5.13 -8.45 24.45
CA VAL A 13 6.41 -7.95 24.96
C VAL A 13 6.48 -8.19 26.46
N SER A 14 7.63 -8.64 26.94
CA SER A 14 7.88 -8.85 28.37
C SER A 14 8.90 -7.82 28.89
N TYR A 15 8.63 -7.19 30.03
CA TYR A 15 9.54 -6.20 30.61
C TYR A 15 9.70 -6.37 32.12
N LYS A 16 10.85 -5.93 32.64
CA LYS A 16 11.09 -5.73 34.08
C LYS A 16 11.28 -4.25 34.38
N THR A 17 10.70 -3.82 35.50
CA THR A 17 10.86 -2.47 36.04
C THR A 17 12.09 -2.34 36.93
N SER A 18 12.58 -3.44 37.52
CA SER A 18 13.82 -3.48 38.32
C SER A 18 14.89 -4.41 37.71
N LEU A 19 16.12 -4.33 38.24
CA LEU A 19 17.25 -5.20 37.89
C LEU A 19 17.34 -6.43 38.82
N ALA A 20 16.39 -6.63 39.74
CA ALA A 20 16.42 -7.74 40.67
C ALA A 20 16.31 -9.09 39.93
N PRO A 21 17.17 -10.08 40.23
CA PRO A 21 17.16 -11.37 39.55
C PRO A 21 15.85 -12.13 39.76
N ASP A 22 15.24 -12.00 40.95
CA ASP A 22 14.07 -12.78 41.37
C ASP A 22 12.72 -12.17 40.92
N GLU A 23 12.69 -10.97 40.33
CA GLU A 23 11.43 -10.38 39.87
C GLU A 23 10.98 -11.08 38.57
N SER A 24 9.75 -11.58 38.51
CA SER A 24 9.20 -12.17 37.29
C SER A 24 8.95 -11.11 36.22
N PHE A 25 9.08 -11.46 34.94
CA PHE A 25 8.81 -10.53 33.84
C PHE A 25 7.31 -10.24 33.74
N LYS A 26 6.95 -8.95 33.65
CA LYS A 26 5.58 -8.54 33.33
C LYS A 26 5.36 -8.66 31.83
N SER A 27 4.36 -9.40 31.40
CA SER A 27 4.05 -9.63 29.98
C SER A 27 2.84 -8.83 29.55
N VAL A 28 2.97 -8.13 28.41
CA VAL A 28 1.88 -7.43 27.73
C VAL A 28 1.59 -8.21 26.45
N MET A 29 0.42 -8.83 26.40
CA MET A 29 -0.07 -9.56 25.23
C MET A 29 -0.86 -8.61 24.32
N PHE A 30 -0.50 -8.57 23.04
CA PHE A 30 -1.19 -7.75 22.04
C PHE A 30 -2.50 -8.40 21.52
N ALA A 31 -2.88 -9.56 22.08
CA ALA A 31 -4.00 -10.37 21.64
C ALA A 31 -5.41 -9.78 21.86
N LYS A 32 -5.55 -8.57 22.44
CA LYS A 32 -6.86 -8.01 22.84
C LYS A 32 -7.39 -6.86 21.97
N ARG A 33 -6.64 -6.34 21.00
CA ARG A 33 -7.12 -5.29 20.07
C ARG A 33 -6.58 -5.50 18.67
N GLY A 34 -7.23 -6.39 17.93
CA GLY A 34 -6.93 -6.67 16.52
C GLY A 34 -7.36 -8.09 16.14
N LYS A 35 -8.01 -8.24 14.99
CA LYS A 35 -8.37 -9.57 14.48
C LYS A 35 -7.08 -10.30 14.08
N LEU A 36 -6.75 -11.30 14.87
CA LEU A 36 -5.53 -12.11 14.80
C LEU A 36 -5.36 -12.87 13.46
N ASN A 37 -6.42 -12.88 12.64
CA ASN A 37 -6.56 -13.63 11.39
C ASN A 37 -6.84 -12.74 10.16
N GLU A 38 -6.77 -11.41 10.27
CA GLU A 38 -6.80 -10.57 9.08
C GLU A 38 -5.42 -10.61 8.44
N THR A 39 -5.35 -11.23 7.26
CA THR A 39 -4.17 -11.19 6.39
C THR A 39 -3.98 -9.73 5.98
N LEU A 40 -3.15 -8.99 6.72
CA LEU A 40 -2.75 -7.60 6.42
C LEU A 40 -1.79 -7.55 5.23
N LEU A 41 -2.11 -8.29 4.17
CA LEU A 41 -1.44 -8.17 2.90
C LEU A 41 -2.22 -7.16 2.08
N PRO A 42 -1.57 -6.15 1.49
CA PRO A 42 -2.23 -5.30 0.52
C PRO A 42 -2.80 -6.22 -0.56
N LYS A 43 -4.11 -6.11 -0.81
CA LYS A 43 -4.73 -6.83 -1.91
C LYS A 43 -4.01 -6.40 -3.19
N LEU A 44 -3.69 -7.36 -4.04
CA LEU A 44 -3.14 -7.08 -5.37
C LEU A 44 -4.13 -6.16 -6.10
N ALA A 45 -3.80 -4.87 -6.20
CA ALA A 45 -4.67 -3.87 -6.77
C ALA A 45 -4.84 -4.05 -8.29
N TYR A 46 -3.85 -4.66 -8.94
CA TYR A 46 -3.83 -4.86 -10.38
C TYR A 46 -3.53 -6.32 -10.70
N LEU A 47 -4.55 -7.04 -11.18
CA LEU A 47 -4.44 -8.42 -11.68
C LEU A 47 -4.13 -8.45 -13.18
N LYS A 48 -4.31 -7.33 -13.87
CA LYS A 48 -4.15 -7.17 -15.32
C LYS A 48 -3.52 -5.80 -15.62
N SER A 49 -2.93 -5.69 -16.81
CA SER A 49 -2.47 -4.42 -17.36
C SER A 49 -3.63 -3.44 -17.39
N ASN A 50 -3.43 -2.22 -16.88
CA ASN A 50 -4.44 -1.16 -16.91
C ASN A 50 -4.37 -0.45 -18.29
N PRO A 51 -5.33 -0.69 -19.21
CA PRO A 51 -5.30 -0.07 -20.52
C PRO A 51 -5.66 1.41 -20.40
N ILE A 52 -5.13 2.22 -21.33
CA ILE A 52 -5.49 3.65 -21.46
C ILE A 52 -6.34 3.86 -22.70
N ARG A 53 -7.02 4.99 -22.76
CA ARG A 53 -7.76 5.38 -23.95
C ARG A 53 -6.82 5.63 -25.14
N GLU A 54 -7.27 5.32 -26.35
CA GLU A 54 -6.49 5.49 -27.60
C GLU A 54 -6.00 6.93 -27.78
N GLU A 55 -6.85 7.92 -27.47
CA GLU A 55 -6.52 9.35 -27.55
C GLU A 55 -5.32 9.72 -26.67
N LYS A 56 -5.28 9.21 -25.42
CA LYS A 56 -4.15 9.44 -24.51
C LYS A 56 -2.88 8.77 -24.99
N LYS A 57 -2.97 7.58 -25.57
CA LYS A 57 -1.80 6.93 -26.15
C LYS A 57 -1.23 7.77 -27.29
N GLN A 58 -2.08 8.36 -28.12
CA GLN A 58 -1.64 9.22 -29.20
C GLN A 58 -0.87 10.44 -28.68
N HIS A 59 -1.41 11.13 -27.67
CA HIS A 59 -0.70 12.24 -27.03
C HIS A 59 0.67 11.83 -26.45
N LEU A 60 0.77 10.63 -25.86
CA LEU A 60 2.05 10.10 -25.37
C LEU A 60 3.05 9.83 -26.50
N ILE A 61 2.57 9.36 -27.65
CA ILE A 61 3.39 9.14 -28.85
C ILE A 61 3.91 10.48 -29.39
N ASP A 62 3.06 11.50 -29.44
CA ASP A 62 3.42 12.83 -29.92
C ASP A 62 4.50 13.49 -29.04
N ILE A 63 4.56 13.12 -27.75
CA ILE A 63 5.55 13.62 -26.79
C ILE A 63 6.87 12.83 -26.84
N LEU A 64 6.91 11.64 -27.47
CA LEU A 64 8.12 10.80 -27.54
C LEU A 64 9.40 11.56 -27.96
N PRO A 65 9.38 12.44 -28.97
CA PRO A 65 10.58 13.16 -29.40
C PRO A 65 11.22 14.04 -28.31
N TYR A 66 10.46 14.38 -27.27
CA TYR A 66 10.88 15.26 -26.18
C TYR A 66 11.31 14.50 -24.92
N ILE A 67 11.25 13.16 -24.93
CA ILE A 67 11.64 12.30 -23.82
C ILE A 67 12.76 11.34 -24.25
N SER A 68 13.45 10.78 -23.25
CA SER A 68 14.54 9.82 -23.46
C SER A 68 14.12 8.66 -24.37
N GLU A 69 14.96 8.36 -25.37
CA GLU A 69 14.79 7.23 -26.29
C GLU A 69 14.64 5.89 -25.56
N SER A 70 15.27 5.77 -24.40
CA SER A 70 15.16 4.58 -23.53
C SER A 70 13.74 4.26 -23.09
N LEU A 71 12.83 5.24 -23.15
CA LEU A 71 11.43 5.10 -22.75
C LEU A 71 10.49 4.92 -23.94
N TRP A 72 10.98 5.05 -25.18
CA TRP A 72 10.12 5.04 -26.36
C TRP A 72 9.40 3.70 -26.54
N ASP A 73 10.12 2.59 -26.35
CA ASP A 73 9.55 1.25 -26.45
C ASP A 73 8.46 1.00 -25.41
N PHE A 74 8.58 1.61 -24.22
CA PHE A 74 7.57 1.51 -23.18
C PHE A 74 6.25 2.14 -23.62
N TYR A 75 6.28 3.39 -24.13
CA TYR A 75 5.06 4.10 -24.54
C TYR A 75 4.46 3.57 -25.84
N ARG A 76 5.27 3.08 -26.78
CA ARG A 76 4.77 2.45 -28.02
C ARG A 76 3.96 1.18 -27.74
N ASN A 77 4.42 0.39 -26.76
CA ASN A 77 3.81 -0.90 -26.41
C ASN A 77 2.69 -0.80 -25.36
N PHE A 78 2.24 0.40 -25.00
CA PHE A 78 1.14 0.59 -24.05
C PHE A 78 -0.16 -0.02 -24.59
N LYS A 79 -0.87 -0.79 -23.77
CA LYS A 79 -2.16 -1.38 -24.14
C LYS A 79 -3.25 -0.31 -24.13
N THR A 80 -4.11 -0.34 -25.15
CA THR A 80 -5.26 0.56 -25.26
C THR A 80 -6.56 -0.22 -25.32
N GLU A 81 -7.63 0.41 -24.84
CA GLU A 81 -8.99 -0.10 -24.91
C GLU A 81 -9.93 1.08 -25.19
N LYS A 82 -10.92 0.89 -26.07
CA LYS A 82 -11.78 1.99 -26.54
C LYS A 82 -12.78 2.47 -25.49
N ASP A 83 -13.24 1.54 -24.65
CA ASP A 83 -14.31 1.78 -23.68
C ASP A 83 -13.78 2.14 -22.27
N THR A 84 -12.47 2.39 -22.12
CA THR A 84 -11.91 2.80 -20.82
C THR A 84 -12.23 4.25 -20.51
N VAL A 85 -12.87 4.47 -19.37
CA VAL A 85 -13.08 5.81 -18.80
C VAL A 85 -11.80 6.29 -18.12
N ASP A 86 -11.38 7.50 -18.48
CA ASP A 86 -10.27 8.16 -17.82
C ASP A 86 -10.60 8.47 -16.36
N THR A 87 -10.00 7.72 -15.45
CA THR A 87 -10.15 7.97 -14.02
C THR A 87 -9.17 9.05 -13.60
N TYR A 88 -9.67 10.26 -13.34
CA TYR A 88 -8.89 11.34 -12.75
C TYR A 88 -8.87 11.18 -11.23
N PRO A 89 -7.71 11.24 -10.56
CA PRO A 89 -7.60 10.97 -9.12
C PRO A 89 -8.17 12.08 -8.23
N ASN A 90 -9.06 12.94 -8.73
CA ASN A 90 -9.52 14.11 -7.98
C ASN A 90 -10.95 14.58 -8.34
N VAL A 91 -11.90 13.64 -8.47
CA VAL A 91 -13.32 13.99 -8.33
C VAL A 91 -13.78 13.45 -6.98
N SER A 92 -13.39 14.15 -5.91
CA SER A 92 -14.17 14.09 -4.67
C SER A 92 -15.51 14.74 -5.02
N SER A 93 -16.51 13.93 -5.31
CA SER A 93 -17.90 14.36 -5.31
C SER A 93 -18.23 14.89 -3.92
N SER A 94 -18.05 16.19 -3.74
CA SER A 94 -18.60 16.95 -2.62
C SER A 94 -20.09 17.15 -2.87
N GLU A 95 -20.85 16.06 -2.81
CA GLU A 95 -22.31 16.04 -2.85
C GLU A 95 -22.71 14.91 -1.91
N ASP A 96 -22.78 15.20 -0.62
CA ASP A 96 -23.54 14.49 0.42
C ASP A 96 -23.18 15.11 1.77
N ASP A 97 -23.92 16.15 2.18
CA ASP A 97 -24.25 16.48 3.58
C ASP A 97 -25.07 17.79 3.64
N GLU A 98 -26.29 17.75 3.10
CA GLU A 98 -27.40 18.60 3.59
C GLU A 98 -28.57 17.69 3.95
N ASN A 99 -28.70 17.38 5.24
CA ASN A 99 -29.96 17.02 5.88
C ASN A 99 -29.95 17.44 7.35
#